data_AF-A0A485BUU4-F1
#
_entry.id   AF-A0A485BUU4-F1
#
_cell.length_a   1.000
_cell.length_b   1.000
_cell.length_c   1.000
_cell.angle_alpha   90.00
_cell.angle_beta   90.00
_cell.angle_gamma   90.00
#
_symmetry.space_group_name_H-M   'P 1'
#
loop_
_entity.id
_entity.type
_entity.pdbx_description
1 polymer ?
#
loop_
_entity_poly.entity_id
_entity_poly.type
_entity_poly.pdbx_seq_one_letter_code
_entity_poly.pdbx_strand_id
1 'polypeptide(L)'
;MAKGMRVKLNYAVSRDPDTGAEITRLTPPEVTCHRNYFYQKCFFNDGSHLLFAGEFDGHWNYYLLNIATAEAVQLTEGAGDNTFGGFLSPDDSALYYVKNDRTLLEVNLSTLQERQVYRVPDEWVGYGTWVANSDCSKLVGIEIAKSDWTPLNDWQIFPPTSSIKVRTAVCCASTCKAARAALFMKRKNGWAIPIYRPFDDDTVAFCHEGPHDLVDAPDVDGQRRWQPRTESQRACRG
;
A
#
# COMPACT_ATOMS: atom_id res chain seq x y z
N MET A 1 -4.63 18.29 -15.35
CA MET A 1 -4.91 18.73 -13.99
C MET A 1 -3.66 18.50 -13.18
N ALA A 2 -2.98 19.58 -12.83
CA ALA A 2 -1.78 19.47 -12.03
C ALA A 2 -2.12 19.08 -10.58
N LYS A 3 -1.13 18.58 -9.85
CA LYS A 3 -1.17 18.39 -8.41
C LYS A 3 -1.72 19.65 -7.70
N GLY A 4 -2.62 19.44 -6.73
CA GLY A 4 -3.27 20.51 -5.97
C GLY A 4 -4.51 21.11 -6.63
N MET A 5 -4.83 20.70 -7.87
CA MET A 5 -6.13 21.02 -8.48
C MET A 5 -7.28 20.47 -7.63
N ARG A 6 -8.38 21.22 -7.60
CA ARG A 6 -9.59 20.87 -6.87
C ARG A 6 -10.72 20.56 -7.84
N VAL A 7 -11.44 19.49 -7.58
CA VAL A 7 -12.61 19.07 -8.35
C VAL A 7 -13.81 19.06 -7.42
N LYS A 8 -14.87 19.77 -7.82
CA LYS A 8 -16.17 19.68 -7.16
C LYS A 8 -16.90 18.44 -7.68
N LEU A 9 -17.17 17.50 -6.80
CA LEU A 9 -17.95 16.30 -7.08
C LEU A 9 -19.44 16.56 -6.80
N ASN A 10 -20.28 15.84 -7.54
CA ASN A 10 -21.74 15.88 -7.37
C ASN A 10 -22.20 14.51 -6.89
N TYR A 11 -22.65 14.44 -5.64
CA TYR A 11 -23.16 13.20 -5.08
C TYR A 11 -24.53 12.87 -5.67
N ALA A 12 -24.75 11.58 -5.92
CA ALA A 12 -26.05 11.07 -6.34
C ALA A 12 -26.55 10.09 -5.28
N VAL A 13 -27.74 10.36 -4.75
CA VAL A 13 -28.41 9.50 -3.77
C VAL A 13 -29.44 8.64 -4.49
N SER A 14 -29.45 7.35 -4.21
CA SER A 14 -30.45 6.40 -4.66
C SER A 14 -30.86 5.46 -3.52
N ARG A 15 -31.82 4.57 -3.78
CA ARG A 15 -32.16 3.48 -2.87
C ARG A 15 -31.90 2.16 -3.57
N ASP A 16 -31.31 1.22 -2.84
CA ASP A 16 -31.17 -0.15 -3.26
C ASP A 16 -32.57 -0.78 -3.42
N PRO A 17 -32.90 -1.39 -4.56
CA PRO A 17 -34.26 -1.88 -4.84
C PRO A 17 -34.66 -3.10 -3.99
N ASP A 18 -33.69 -3.87 -3.48
CA ASP A 18 -33.95 -5.11 -2.75
C ASP A 18 -34.05 -4.88 -1.24
N THR A 19 -33.21 -3.98 -0.70
CA THR A 19 -33.10 -3.73 0.74
C THR A 19 -33.69 -2.39 1.17
N GLY A 20 -33.93 -1.47 0.23
CA GLY A 20 -34.36 -0.10 0.51
C GLY A 20 -33.27 0.80 1.13
N ALA A 21 -32.04 0.28 1.30
CA ALA A 21 -30.91 1.01 1.85
C ALA A 21 -30.57 2.23 0.99
N GLU A 22 -30.24 3.35 1.63
CA GLU A 22 -29.81 4.55 0.92
C GLU A 22 -28.36 4.38 0.44
N ILE A 23 -28.11 4.64 -0.84
CA ILE A 23 -26.79 4.54 -1.47
C ILE A 23 -26.40 5.90 -2.00
N THR A 24 -25.22 6.38 -1.59
CA THR A 24 -24.66 7.65 -2.11
C THR A 24 -23.45 7.34 -3.00
N ARG A 25 -23.54 7.69 -4.28
CA ARG A 25 -22.40 7.67 -5.20
C ARG A 25 -21.61 8.97 -5.05
N LEU A 26 -20.31 8.85 -4.80
CA LEU A 26 -19.43 10.00 -4.50
C LEU A 26 -18.77 10.59 -5.76
N THR A 27 -18.55 9.80 -6.80
CA THR A 27 -17.82 10.19 -8.01
C THR A 27 -18.71 10.19 -9.26
N PRO A 28 -18.36 10.96 -10.30
CA PRO A 28 -19.05 10.91 -11.58
C PRO A 28 -18.89 9.53 -12.25
N PRO A 29 -19.96 8.98 -12.86
CA PRO A 29 -19.91 7.68 -13.54
C PRO A 29 -19.11 7.70 -14.84
N GLU A 30 -18.89 8.87 -15.45
CA GLU A 30 -18.13 9.06 -16.68
C GLU A 30 -16.61 9.12 -16.46
N VAL A 31 -16.14 9.15 -15.21
CA VAL A 31 -14.71 9.12 -14.85
C VAL A 31 -14.42 7.86 -14.05
N THR A 32 -13.47 7.06 -14.53
CA THR A 32 -12.99 5.88 -13.80
C THR A 32 -12.45 6.30 -12.44
N CYS A 33 -13.07 5.80 -11.38
CA CYS A 33 -12.65 6.01 -10.00
C CYS A 33 -12.76 4.71 -9.20
N HIS A 34 -11.86 4.52 -8.24
CA HIS A 34 -11.88 3.35 -7.36
C HIS A 34 -11.25 3.66 -6.00
N ARG A 35 -11.59 2.82 -5.02
CA ARG A 35 -10.93 2.81 -3.71
C ARG A 35 -9.61 2.04 -3.75
N ASN A 36 -8.73 2.31 -2.80
CA ASN A 36 -7.52 1.52 -2.54
C ASN A 36 -7.86 0.10 -2.02
N TYR A 37 -6.90 -0.73 -1.63
CA TYR A 37 -7.20 -2.04 -1.01
C TYR A 37 -7.88 -1.90 0.37
N PHE A 38 -8.71 -2.88 0.75
CA PHE A 38 -9.60 -2.77 1.93
C PHE A 38 -8.85 -2.76 3.26
N TYR A 39 -7.65 -3.34 3.31
CA TYR A 39 -6.81 -3.35 4.51
C TYR A 39 -5.94 -2.08 4.64
N GLN A 40 -6.01 -1.15 3.67
CA GLN A 40 -5.24 0.08 3.66
C GLN A 40 -6.09 1.27 4.13
N LYS A 41 -5.58 2.05 5.09
CA LYS A 41 -6.30 3.21 5.64
C LYS A 41 -6.61 4.24 4.54
N CYS A 42 -7.89 4.55 4.37
CA CYS A 42 -8.38 5.51 3.37
C CYS A 42 -9.33 6.59 3.92
N PHE A 43 -9.73 6.52 5.18
CA PHE A 43 -10.46 7.61 5.84
C PHE A 43 -9.55 8.33 6.84
N PHE A 44 -9.75 9.63 7.00
CA PHE A 44 -9.25 10.35 8.18
C PHE A 44 -9.88 9.79 9.45
N ASN A 45 -9.22 9.98 10.59
CA ASN A 45 -9.67 9.43 11.87
C ASN A 45 -11.04 9.98 12.30
N ASP A 46 -11.37 11.21 11.89
CA ASP A 46 -12.67 11.84 12.13
C ASP A 46 -13.72 11.54 11.03
N GLY A 47 -13.35 10.76 10.01
CA GLY A 47 -14.19 10.42 8.87
C GLY A 47 -14.48 11.58 7.91
N SER A 48 -13.83 12.74 8.05
CA SER A 48 -14.12 13.94 7.25
C SER A 48 -13.58 13.86 5.82
N HIS A 49 -12.52 13.08 5.60
CA HIS A 49 -11.88 12.92 4.30
C HIS A 49 -11.73 11.46 3.88
N LEU A 50 -11.77 11.24 2.57
CA LEU A 50 -11.61 9.95 1.91
C LEU A 50 -10.52 10.01 0.84
N LEU A 51 -9.51 9.16 0.96
CA LEU A 51 -8.53 8.88 -0.08
C LEU A 51 -9.15 7.98 -1.15
N PHE A 52 -9.01 8.35 -2.41
CA PHE A 52 -9.42 7.54 -3.54
C PHE A 52 -8.55 7.81 -4.77
N ALA A 53 -8.72 7.02 -5.83
CA ALA A 53 -8.08 7.26 -7.11
C ALA A 53 -9.11 7.58 -8.18
N GLY A 54 -8.72 8.45 -9.12
CA GLY A 54 -9.58 8.85 -10.24
C GLY A 54 -8.78 9.25 -11.47
N GLU A 55 -9.39 9.09 -12.64
CA GLU A 55 -8.83 9.42 -13.95
C GLU A 55 -9.24 10.81 -14.45
N PHE A 56 -9.43 11.79 -13.56
CA PHE A 56 -9.84 13.14 -13.95
C PHE A 56 -8.79 13.87 -14.81
N ASP A 57 -7.55 13.36 -14.86
CA ASP A 57 -6.45 13.94 -15.61
C ASP A 57 -5.83 13.01 -16.67
N GLY A 58 -6.58 12.02 -17.17
CA GLY A 58 -6.05 11.05 -18.14
C GLY A 58 -5.01 10.06 -17.56
N HIS A 59 -4.75 10.14 -16.26
CA HIS A 59 -3.98 9.15 -15.49
C HIS A 59 -4.72 8.87 -14.19
N TRP A 60 -4.67 7.61 -13.72
CA TRP A 60 -5.11 7.26 -12.38
C TRP A 60 -4.16 7.87 -11.37
N ASN A 61 -4.64 8.90 -10.68
CA ASN A 61 -3.92 9.60 -9.62
C ASN A 61 -4.71 9.54 -8.32
N TYR A 62 -4.04 9.83 -7.21
CA TYR A 62 -4.66 9.93 -5.90
C TYR A 62 -5.33 11.28 -5.68
N TYR A 63 -6.46 11.25 -4.99
CA TYR A 63 -7.26 12.41 -4.59
C TYR A 63 -7.69 12.26 -3.14
N LEU A 64 -7.82 13.38 -2.44
CA LEU A 64 -8.39 13.46 -1.10
C LEU A 64 -9.71 14.22 -1.18
N LEU A 65 -10.82 13.49 -0.99
CA LEU A 65 -12.16 14.04 -0.97
C LEU A 65 -12.51 14.55 0.43
N ASN A 66 -12.84 15.83 0.56
CA ASN A 66 -13.60 16.31 1.71
C ASN A 66 -15.06 15.90 1.53
N ILE A 67 -15.55 15.04 2.42
CA ILE A 67 -16.86 14.40 2.24
C ILE A 67 -17.99 15.42 2.37
N ALA A 68 -17.90 16.33 3.34
CA ALA A 68 -18.95 17.31 3.62
C ALA A 68 -19.08 18.35 2.50
N THR A 69 -17.96 18.82 1.94
CA THR A 69 -17.97 19.82 0.89
C THR A 69 -18.02 19.22 -0.51
N ALA A 70 -17.92 17.89 -0.68
CA ALA A 70 -17.81 17.22 -1.97
C ALA A 70 -16.70 17.79 -2.85
N GLU A 71 -15.59 18.22 -2.26
CA GLU A 71 -14.45 18.77 -2.99
C GLU A 71 -13.25 17.83 -2.83
N ALA A 72 -12.70 17.39 -3.95
CA ALA A 72 -11.53 16.52 -4.01
C ALA A 72 -10.29 17.32 -4.45
N VAL A 73 -9.20 17.25 -3.68
CA VAL A 73 -7.90 17.79 -4.09
C VAL A 73 -7.04 16.68 -4.69
N GLN A 74 -6.39 16.95 -5.82
CA GLN A 74 -5.46 16.03 -6.46
C GLN A 74 -4.14 15.97 -5.68
N LEU A 75 -3.78 14.78 -5.21
CA LEU A 75 -2.60 14.53 -4.38
C LEU A 75 -1.36 14.12 -5.18
N THR A 76 -1.52 13.53 -6.36
CA THR A 76 -0.43 13.06 -7.22
C THR A 76 -0.69 13.39 -8.69
N GLU A 77 0.35 13.34 -9.52
CA GLU A 77 0.24 13.65 -10.95
C GLU A 77 1.15 12.78 -11.82
N GLY A 78 0.84 12.75 -13.12
CA GLY A 78 1.57 11.96 -14.12
C GLY A 78 1.25 10.46 -14.08
N ALA A 79 1.86 9.69 -14.97
CA ALA A 79 1.66 8.25 -15.05
C ALA A 79 2.41 7.48 -13.93
N GLY A 80 2.06 6.21 -13.75
CA GLY A 80 2.85 5.23 -13.00
C GLY A 80 2.46 5.04 -11.53
N ASP A 81 1.39 5.65 -11.04
CA ASP A 81 0.91 5.44 -9.68
C ASP A 81 0.31 4.03 -9.53
N ASN A 82 0.76 3.28 -8.53
CA ASN A 82 -0.01 2.14 -8.03
C ASN A 82 -1.14 2.69 -7.16
N THR A 83 -2.34 2.81 -7.73
CA THR A 83 -3.49 3.46 -7.08
C THR A 83 -4.28 2.55 -6.13
N PHE A 84 -3.89 1.29 -5.99
CA PHE A 84 -4.53 0.35 -5.07
C PHE A 84 -3.80 0.24 -3.74
N GLY A 85 -2.47 0.34 -3.73
CA GLY A 85 -1.65 0.09 -2.54
C GLY A 85 -1.48 1.26 -1.57
N GLY A 86 -1.80 2.48 -1.98
CA GLY A 86 -1.59 3.68 -1.17
C GLY A 86 -2.51 3.80 0.04
N PHE A 87 -2.00 4.46 1.09
CA PHE A 87 -2.66 4.58 2.39
C PHE A 87 -2.29 5.87 3.11
N LEU A 88 -3.19 6.29 4.01
CA LEU A 88 -2.99 7.46 4.88
C LEU A 88 -2.18 7.10 6.13
N SER A 89 -1.36 8.04 6.61
CA SER A 89 -0.67 7.91 7.90
C SER A 89 -1.66 7.90 9.07
N PRO A 90 -1.28 7.34 10.25
CA PRO A 90 -2.15 7.29 11.42
C PRO A 90 -2.60 8.67 11.90
N ASP A 91 -1.77 9.70 11.74
CA ASP A 91 -2.01 11.09 12.13
C ASP A 91 -2.67 11.96 11.05
N ASP A 92 -3.11 11.36 9.94
CA ASP A 92 -3.78 12.05 8.82
C ASP A 92 -2.94 13.15 8.14
N SER A 93 -1.61 13.09 8.27
CA SER A 93 -0.70 14.12 7.74
C SER A 93 -0.06 13.76 6.39
N ALA A 94 -0.03 12.47 6.03
CA ALA A 94 0.66 11.97 4.84
C ALA A 94 -0.12 10.87 4.09
N LEU A 95 0.13 10.78 2.78
CA LEU A 95 -0.17 9.63 1.93
C LEU A 95 1.12 8.89 1.59
N TYR A 96 1.14 7.57 1.70
CA TYR A 96 2.21 6.72 1.17
C TYR A 96 1.72 5.96 -0.05
N TYR A 97 2.51 5.89 -1.11
CA TYR A 97 2.17 5.14 -2.31
C TYR A 97 3.42 4.74 -3.11
N VAL A 98 3.25 3.83 -4.07
CA VAL A 98 4.34 3.41 -4.96
C VAL A 98 4.13 4.01 -6.35
N LYS A 99 5.20 4.58 -6.92
CA LYS A 99 5.23 5.06 -8.30
C LYS A 99 6.27 4.30 -9.13
N ASN A 100 5.93 4.02 -10.39
CA ASN A 100 6.72 3.28 -11.37
C ASN A 100 7.25 1.95 -10.81
N ASP A 101 6.37 1.23 -10.09
CA ASP A 101 6.59 -0.12 -9.53
C ASP A 101 7.78 -0.28 -8.57
N ARG A 102 8.43 0.82 -8.18
CA ARG A 102 9.74 0.77 -7.52
C ARG A 102 9.96 1.80 -6.43
N THR A 103 9.32 2.97 -6.55
CA THR A 103 9.63 4.11 -5.69
C THR A 103 8.51 4.29 -4.70
N LEU A 104 8.78 4.00 -3.43
CA LEU A 104 7.88 4.29 -2.32
C LEU A 104 8.02 5.77 -1.95
N LEU A 105 6.94 6.51 -2.12
CA LEU A 105 6.84 7.94 -1.92
C LEU A 105 5.93 8.23 -0.72
N GLU A 106 6.23 9.34 -0.05
CA GLU A 106 5.37 10.00 0.92
C GLU A 106 4.95 11.35 0.33
N VAL A 107 3.65 11.67 0.40
CA VAL A 107 3.07 12.96 0.05
C VAL A 107 2.60 13.62 1.36
N ASN A 108 3.14 14.79 1.69
CA ASN A 108 2.60 15.60 2.78
C ASN A 108 1.24 16.19 2.36
N LEU A 109 0.16 15.92 3.08
CA LEU A 109 -1.20 16.28 2.66
C LEU A 109 -1.50 17.78 2.75
N SER A 110 -0.73 18.54 3.55
CA SER A 110 -0.90 19.99 3.66
C SER A 110 -0.16 20.77 2.57
N THR A 111 1.04 20.32 2.20
CA THR A 111 1.93 21.03 1.27
C THR A 111 1.99 20.40 -0.11
N LEU A 112 1.51 19.16 -0.25
CA LEU A 112 1.63 18.32 -1.44
C LEU A 112 3.08 18.08 -1.86
N GLN A 113 4.06 18.26 -0.97
CA GLN A 113 5.44 17.89 -1.29
C GLN A 113 5.60 16.36 -1.24
N GLU A 114 6.30 15.82 -2.24
CA GLU A 114 6.68 14.42 -2.30
C GLU A 114 8.10 14.21 -1.80
N ARG A 115 8.31 13.10 -1.09
CA ARG A 115 9.64 12.61 -0.71
C ARG A 115 9.74 11.13 -0.97
N GLN A 116 10.86 10.69 -1.56
CA GLN A 116 11.19 9.29 -1.64
C GLN A 116 11.53 8.74 -0.25
N VAL A 117 10.76 7.76 0.21
CA VAL A 117 11.01 7.00 1.44
C VAL A 117 11.96 5.85 1.15
N TYR A 118 11.71 5.14 0.05
CA TYR A 118 12.49 3.98 -0.34
C TYR A 118 12.42 3.73 -1.85
N ARG A 119 13.43 3.08 -2.41
CA ARG A 119 13.44 2.59 -3.78
C ARG A 119 13.91 1.15 -3.81
N VAL A 120 13.10 0.28 -4.39
CA VAL A 120 13.44 -1.13 -4.61
C VAL A 120 14.74 -1.22 -5.44
N PRO A 121 15.77 -1.98 -5.01
CA PRO A 121 17.02 -2.12 -5.74
C PRO A 121 16.82 -2.80 -7.10
N ASP A 122 17.74 -2.58 -8.04
CA ASP A 122 17.56 -3.04 -9.42
C ASP A 122 17.52 -4.55 -9.61
N GLU A 123 18.14 -5.29 -8.68
CA GLU A 123 18.14 -6.75 -8.60
C GLU A 123 16.83 -7.34 -8.05
N TRP A 124 15.90 -6.49 -7.64
CA TRP A 124 14.61 -6.87 -7.05
C TRP A 124 13.44 -6.20 -7.80
N VAL A 125 12.27 -6.80 -7.65
CA VAL A 125 10.99 -6.30 -8.12
C VAL A 125 10.08 -6.15 -6.92
N GLY A 126 9.48 -4.97 -6.74
CA GLY A 126 8.50 -4.74 -5.69
C GLY A 126 7.28 -5.61 -5.94
N TYR A 127 6.82 -6.34 -4.93
CA TYR A 127 5.70 -7.26 -5.03
C TYR A 127 4.64 -6.93 -3.97
N GLY A 128 3.39 -6.82 -4.42
CA GLY A 128 2.27 -6.47 -3.56
C GLY A 128 2.31 -5.00 -3.09
N THR A 129 1.83 -4.77 -1.88
CA THR A 129 1.69 -3.43 -1.29
C THR A 129 2.59 -3.26 -0.07
N TRP A 130 2.87 -2.00 0.27
CA TRP A 130 3.57 -1.65 1.49
C TRP A 130 2.56 -1.43 2.62
N VAL A 131 2.93 -1.84 3.84
CA VAL A 131 2.07 -1.71 5.02
C VAL A 131 2.86 -1.07 6.15
N ALA A 132 2.24 -0.12 6.85
CA ALA A 132 2.84 0.55 8.00
C ALA A 132 2.68 -0.27 9.30
N ASN A 133 3.62 -0.11 10.22
CA ASN A 133 3.39 -0.45 11.62
C ASN A 133 2.43 0.57 12.28
N SER A 134 2.02 0.33 13.53
CA SER A 134 0.95 1.11 14.17
C SER A 134 1.23 2.62 14.31
N ASP A 135 2.48 3.03 14.47
CA ASP A 135 2.86 4.44 14.54
C ASP A 135 3.41 5.00 13.22
N CYS A 136 3.43 4.17 12.16
CA CYS A 136 3.98 4.50 10.85
C CYS A 136 5.44 4.99 10.86
N SER A 137 6.24 4.54 11.84
CA SER A 137 7.70 4.74 11.84
C SER A 137 8.44 3.75 10.93
N LYS A 138 7.78 2.64 10.56
CA LYS A 138 8.30 1.57 9.73
C LYS A 138 7.26 1.10 8.72
N LEU A 139 7.70 0.85 7.49
CA LEU A 139 6.92 0.27 6.41
C LEU A 139 7.52 -1.07 6.04
N VAL A 140 6.69 -2.09 5.84
CA VAL A 140 7.12 -3.42 5.37
C VAL A 140 6.53 -3.69 3.99
N GLY A 141 7.35 -4.25 3.10
CA GLY A 141 6.97 -4.67 1.76
C GLY A 141 7.66 -5.98 1.39
N ILE A 142 7.20 -6.59 0.30
CA ILE A 142 7.81 -7.79 -0.27
C ILE A 142 8.52 -7.45 -1.56
N GLU A 143 9.67 -8.06 -1.75
CA GLU A 143 10.45 -7.97 -2.97
C GLU A 143 10.72 -9.37 -3.50
N ILE A 144 10.65 -9.54 -4.82
CA ILE A 144 11.01 -10.76 -5.51
C ILE A 144 12.32 -10.53 -6.25
N ALA A 145 13.26 -11.47 -6.15
CA ALA A 145 14.51 -11.39 -6.91
C ALA A 145 14.17 -11.31 -8.40
N LYS A 146 14.72 -10.33 -9.11
CA LYS A 146 14.37 -10.05 -10.51
C LYS A 146 14.58 -11.26 -11.44
N SER A 147 15.56 -12.10 -11.14
CA SER A 147 15.83 -13.34 -11.88
C SER A 147 14.76 -14.43 -11.70
N ASP A 148 13.94 -14.32 -10.65
CA ASP A 148 12.92 -15.30 -10.28
C ASP A 148 11.51 -14.75 -10.54
N TRP A 149 11.38 -13.48 -10.92
CA TRP A 149 10.11 -12.80 -11.14
C TRP A 149 9.52 -13.16 -12.51
N THR A 150 8.24 -13.48 -12.51
CA THR A 150 7.42 -13.64 -13.71
C THR A 150 6.20 -12.73 -13.63
N PRO A 151 5.77 -12.09 -14.74
CA PRO A 151 4.56 -11.29 -14.77
C PRO A 151 3.33 -12.13 -14.39
N LEU A 152 2.55 -11.66 -13.42
CA LEU A 152 1.26 -12.27 -13.04
C LEU A 152 0.15 -11.66 -13.88
N ASN A 153 -0.03 -12.16 -15.09
CA ASN A 153 -1.03 -11.67 -16.04
C ASN A 153 -2.31 -12.53 -16.08
N ASP A 154 -2.33 -13.66 -15.37
CA ASP A 154 -3.46 -14.61 -15.32
C ASP A 154 -3.39 -15.45 -14.03
N TRP A 155 -4.55 -15.77 -13.46
CA TRP A 155 -4.72 -16.72 -12.36
C TRP A 155 -4.17 -18.12 -12.68
N GLN A 156 -4.11 -18.49 -13.96
CA GLN A 156 -3.51 -19.76 -14.40
C GLN A 156 -1.98 -19.83 -14.21
N ILE A 157 -1.32 -18.73 -13.83
CA ILE A 157 0.13 -18.67 -13.59
C ILE A 157 0.49 -19.15 -12.18
N PHE A 158 -0.45 -19.12 -11.23
CA PHE A 158 -0.19 -19.56 -9.84
C PHE A 158 0.13 -21.06 -9.70
N PRO A 159 -0.55 -22.00 -10.39
CA PRO A 159 -0.22 -23.43 -10.32
C PRO A 159 1.18 -23.81 -10.82
N PRO A 160 1.71 -23.28 -11.95
CA PRO A 160 3.10 -23.57 -12.35
C PRO A 160 4.13 -22.83 -11.48
N THR A 161 3.84 -21.63 -10.98
CA THR A 161 4.77 -20.86 -10.13
C THR A 161 4.85 -21.34 -8.67
N SER A 162 3.82 -22.03 -8.15
CA SER A 162 3.84 -22.61 -6.80
C SER A 162 4.92 -23.68 -6.62
N SER A 163 5.35 -24.32 -7.71
CA SER A 163 6.46 -25.28 -7.73
C SER A 163 7.85 -24.63 -7.85
N ILE A 164 7.89 -23.33 -8.17
CA ILE A 164 9.13 -22.57 -8.37
C ILE A 164 9.52 -21.94 -7.03
N LYS A 165 10.70 -22.30 -6.54
CA LYS A 165 11.31 -21.70 -5.35
C LYS A 165 11.77 -20.26 -5.63
N VAL A 166 10.83 -19.32 -5.62
CA VAL A 166 11.10 -17.89 -5.84
C VAL A 166 11.82 -17.30 -4.62
N ARG A 167 12.96 -16.63 -4.84
CA ARG A 167 13.62 -15.88 -3.76
C ARG A 167 12.85 -14.61 -3.47
N THR A 168 12.21 -14.62 -2.32
CA THR A 168 11.44 -13.51 -1.76
C THR A 168 12.16 -12.89 -0.59
N ALA A 169 12.00 -11.58 -0.46
CA ALA A 169 12.61 -10.73 0.53
C ALA A 169 11.51 -9.95 1.26
N VAL A 170 11.49 -9.99 2.59
CA VAL A 170 10.73 -9.03 3.39
C VAL A 170 11.64 -7.85 3.70
N CYS A 171 11.27 -6.68 3.20
CA CYS A 171 12.02 -5.44 3.34
C CYS A 171 11.25 -4.51 4.26
N CYS A 172 11.92 -3.96 5.28
CA CYS A 172 11.34 -2.90 6.08
C CYS A 172 12.16 -1.63 5.95
N ALA A 173 11.47 -0.53 5.62
CA ALA A 173 11.99 0.81 5.44
C ALA A 173 11.52 1.71 6.58
N SER A 174 12.43 2.50 7.16
CA SER A 174 12.05 3.54 8.11
C SER A 174 11.47 4.75 7.39
N THR A 175 10.41 5.33 7.94
CA THR A 175 9.83 6.59 7.43
C THR A 175 10.63 7.83 7.89
N CYS A 176 11.55 7.69 8.85
CA CYS A 176 12.41 8.78 9.28
C CYS A 176 13.37 9.23 8.15
N LYS A 177 13.86 10.48 8.20
CA LYS A 177 14.70 11.10 7.14
C LYS A 177 15.95 10.29 6.74
N ALA A 178 16.44 9.41 7.62
CA ALA A 178 17.54 8.49 7.36
C ALA A 178 17.00 7.08 7.06
N ALA A 179 16.11 6.96 6.07
CA ALA A 179 15.52 5.69 5.68
C ALA A 179 16.63 4.68 5.32
N ARG A 180 16.77 3.64 6.13
CA ARG A 180 17.52 2.44 5.77
C ARG A 180 16.51 1.32 5.60
N ALA A 181 16.55 0.68 4.44
CA ALA A 181 15.92 -0.61 4.29
C ALA A 181 16.84 -1.67 4.88
N ALA A 182 16.28 -2.52 5.73
CA ALA A 182 16.92 -3.77 6.09
C ALA A 182 16.18 -4.90 5.38
N LEU A 183 16.95 -5.88 4.93
CA LEU A 183 16.43 -7.13 4.38
C LEU A 183 16.33 -8.12 5.54
N PHE A 184 15.11 -8.50 5.91
CA PHE A 184 14.86 -9.23 7.14
C PHE A 184 14.78 -10.74 6.96
N MET A 185 14.30 -11.22 5.80
CA MET A 185 14.13 -12.64 5.57
C MET A 185 14.25 -12.98 4.08
N LYS A 186 15.06 -13.99 3.75
CA LYS A 186 15.09 -14.61 2.41
C LYS A 186 14.49 -16.01 2.51
N ARG A 187 13.34 -16.26 1.89
CA ARG A 187 12.78 -17.62 1.76
C ARG A 187 12.56 -17.96 0.28
N LYS A 188 12.19 -19.22 0.03
CA LYS A 188 12.08 -19.85 -1.29
C LYS A 188 10.65 -20.34 -1.58
N ASN A 189 9.64 -19.64 -1.07
CA ASN A 189 8.21 -19.96 -1.27
C ASN A 189 7.53 -18.69 -1.80
N GLY A 190 6.31 -18.76 -2.37
CA GLY A 190 5.53 -17.59 -2.81
C GLY A 190 4.92 -16.85 -1.61
N TRP A 191 5.19 -15.54 -1.49
CA TRP A 191 4.75 -14.71 -0.37
C TRP A 191 3.79 -13.67 -0.88
N ALA A 192 2.80 -13.39 -0.06
CA ALA A 192 1.82 -12.35 -0.26
C ALA A 192 1.87 -11.34 0.88
N ILE A 193 1.03 -10.32 0.77
CA ILE A 193 0.95 -9.09 1.58
C ILE A 193 1.47 -9.25 3.03
N PRO A 194 2.53 -8.53 3.42
CA PRO A 194 3.02 -8.51 4.80
C PRO A 194 2.17 -7.55 5.65
N ILE A 195 1.94 -7.88 6.92
CA ILE A 195 1.16 -7.04 7.84
C ILE A 195 1.84 -7.06 9.22
N TYR A 196 2.07 -5.88 9.79
CA TYR A 196 2.53 -5.77 11.18
C TYR A 196 1.44 -6.23 12.15
N ARG A 197 1.83 -6.95 13.20
CA ARG A 197 0.94 -7.14 14.34
C ARG A 197 0.69 -5.76 14.99
N PRO A 198 -0.56 -5.38 15.26
CA PRO A 198 -0.85 -4.10 15.91
C PRO A 198 -0.08 -3.93 17.22
N PHE A 199 0.58 -2.79 17.37
CA PHE A 199 1.39 -2.39 18.53
C PHE A 199 2.59 -3.29 18.85
N ASP A 200 3.02 -4.11 17.88
CA ASP A 200 4.19 -4.99 17.99
C ASP A 200 5.02 -4.91 16.69
N ASP A 201 6.08 -4.12 16.74
CA ASP A 201 6.98 -3.84 15.63
C ASP A 201 7.87 -5.02 15.22
N ASP A 202 7.93 -6.07 16.06
CA ASP A 202 8.87 -7.18 15.90
C ASP A 202 8.19 -8.41 15.26
N THR A 203 6.87 -8.32 15.06
CA THR A 203 6.05 -9.40 14.49
C THR A 203 5.40 -8.94 13.19
N VAL A 204 5.76 -9.61 12.09
CA VAL A 204 5.13 -9.44 10.77
C VAL A 204 4.48 -10.76 10.37
N ALA A 205 3.18 -10.72 10.12
CA ALA A 205 2.45 -11.80 9.46
C ALA A 205 2.52 -11.61 7.94
N PHE A 206 2.35 -12.69 7.18
CA PHE A 206 2.33 -12.67 5.73
C PHE A 206 1.37 -13.74 5.23
N CYS A 207 0.79 -13.52 4.05
CA CYS A 207 -0.06 -14.49 3.41
C CYS A 207 0.76 -15.38 2.46
N HIS A 208 0.20 -16.54 2.10
CA HIS A 208 0.68 -17.34 0.97
C HIS A 208 -0.32 -17.19 -0.18
N GLU A 209 0.16 -16.69 -1.31
CA GLU A 209 -0.60 -16.65 -2.56
C GLU A 209 -0.31 -17.91 -3.37
N GLY A 210 -1.36 -18.63 -3.75
CA GLY A 210 -1.29 -19.86 -4.52
C GLY A 210 -2.52 -20.76 -4.35
N PRO A 211 -2.66 -21.80 -5.18
CA PRO A 211 -3.70 -22.81 -5.03
C PRO A 211 -3.66 -23.42 -3.63
N HIS A 212 -4.79 -23.30 -2.90
CA HIS A 212 -4.89 -23.64 -1.47
C HIS A 212 -4.54 -25.11 -1.18
N ASP A 213 -4.71 -26.00 -2.15
CA ASP A 213 -4.37 -27.43 -2.09
C ASP A 213 -2.86 -27.70 -2.19
N LEU A 214 -2.06 -26.73 -2.65
CA LEU A 214 -0.60 -26.81 -2.73
C LEU A 214 0.11 -25.93 -1.69
N VAL A 215 -0.64 -25.15 -0.91
CA VAL A 215 -0.10 -24.41 0.23
C VAL A 215 -0.02 -25.38 1.41
N ASP A 216 1.19 -25.84 1.73
CA ASP A 216 1.43 -26.59 2.97
C ASP A 216 1.06 -25.71 4.18
N ALA A 217 -0.09 -25.97 4.80
CA ALA A 217 -0.41 -25.47 6.13
C ALA A 217 -0.05 -26.55 7.17
N PRO A 218 0.68 -26.26 8.26
CA PRO A 218 1.13 -24.96 8.76
C PRO A 218 2.65 -24.88 8.96
N ASP A 219 3.32 -23.92 8.33
CA ASP A 219 4.55 -23.37 8.91
C ASP A 219 4.13 -22.25 9.88
N VAL A 220 3.44 -22.64 10.97
CA VAL A 220 3.46 -21.78 12.17
C VAL A 220 4.87 -21.92 12.71
N ASP A 221 5.80 -21.12 12.18
CA ASP A 221 7.10 -20.86 12.82
C ASP A 221 6.82 -19.98 14.06
N GLY A 222 6.00 -20.53 14.95
CA GLY A 222 5.77 -20.04 16.28
C GLY A 222 7.08 -20.15 17.02
N GLN A 223 7.54 -19.02 17.54
CA GLN A 223 8.65 -18.90 18.48
C GLN A 223 10.08 -18.76 17.92
N ARG A 224 10.29 -18.14 16.75
CA ARG A 224 11.54 -17.36 16.61
C ARG A 224 11.30 -15.94 17.09
N ARG A 225 11.53 -15.75 18.39
CA ARG A 225 11.64 -14.41 18.98
C ARG A 225 12.71 -13.64 18.21
N TRP A 226 12.28 -12.53 17.65
CA TRP A 226 13.14 -11.51 17.08
C TRP A 226 14.27 -11.16 18.07
N GLN A 227 15.50 -11.13 17.59
CA GLN A 227 16.61 -10.45 18.25
C GLN A 227 17.23 -9.51 17.23
N PRO A 228 17.11 -8.19 17.39
CA PRO A 228 17.82 -7.25 16.55
C PRO A 228 19.30 -7.43 16.89
N ARG A 229 20.16 -7.44 15.87
CA ARG A 229 21.54 -7.04 16.14
C ARG A 229 21.48 -5.56 16.52
N THR A 230 21.68 -5.31 17.80
CA THR A 230 21.56 -4.02 18.47
C THR A 230 22.58 -3.03 17.92
N GLU A 231 22.18 -2.19 16.96
CA GLU A 231 22.96 -1.00 16.61
C GLU A 231 22.13 0.22 16.20
N SER A 232 20.80 0.12 16.01
CA SER A 232 20.00 1.20 15.41
C SER A 232 18.97 1.92 16.31
N GLN A 233 18.77 1.53 17.57
CA GLN A 233 17.71 2.11 18.42
C GLN A 233 17.98 3.53 18.97
N ARG A 234 19.12 4.16 18.69
CA ARG A 234 19.46 5.48 19.27
C ARG A 234 19.07 6.70 18.44
N ALA A 235 18.58 6.55 17.20
CA ALA A 235 18.43 7.70 16.29
C ALA A 235 17.03 8.35 16.24
N CYS A 236 15.98 7.75 16.84
CA CYS A 236 14.60 8.25 16.72
C CYS A 236 13.99 8.78 18.02
N ARG A 237 14.81 9.03 19.06
CA ARG A 237 14.38 9.79 20.25
C ARG A 237 15.22 11.05 20.35
N GLY A 238 14.72 12.11 19.72
CA GLY A 238 15.24 13.48 19.77
C GLY A 238 14.12 14.42 19.35
#